data_AF-A0A0E3YY88-F1
#
_entry.id   AF-A0A0E3YY88-F1
#
_cell.length_a   1.000
_cell.length_b   1.000
_cell.length_c   1.000
_cell.angle_alpha   90.00
_cell.angle_beta   90.00
_cell.angle_gamma   90.00
#
_symmetry.space_group_name_H-M   'P 1'
#
loop_
_entity.id
_entity.type
_entity.pdbx_description
1 polymer ?
#
loop_
_entity_poly.entity_id
_entity_poly.type
_entity_poly.pdbx_seq_one_letter_code
_entity_poly.pdbx_strand_id
1 'polypeptide(L)'
;MLRRLPTACLFFLLAGCAHQSPAPVALSSIPANTAPAVNLAGPAKPSPVQRISVPGERFTRADPDKPFKPTLIVTTQVANADLFFATMVGFGPPYRQATRLYRGQRAFILPFAENYAVASDGRTDLTFELNLLKADHSKDGPALSGVLWQDKVTSPHQLLFTSTTINYYAEPSDPLGECVLTARIHDQLGGDDITLTHAVVIEDYKPPVLPADFNAESWLQTYYLNPDPALALPALGALFDKLTANRRTSALPTILGFYDQLLNDNPWLLTAFFARLAFADPNEAYALSVVLGFRFRATTDAPAGCTPEIWRRLETFRTHAWIDPDSTLTDPTQLDCLWGRFFASGFYAPVYKLTEPLAAFADLGATDRYTADHPAAQGTDDSDPAGQAALPAEIGREQMLRASLWSLGNNAKIHPLVRAYLDLIIRTGKVAEGPRALLVRILQPDPETTSASPAAR
;
A
#
# COMPACT_ATOMS: atom_id res chain seq x y z
N MET A 1 -0.77 -33.71 11.77
CA MET A 1 -2.16 -33.58 11.28
C MET A 1 -2.35 -32.45 10.27
N LEU A 2 -1.38 -32.21 9.38
CA LEU A 2 -1.56 -31.50 8.11
C LEU A 2 -0.57 -32.18 7.16
N ARG A 3 -0.97 -33.32 6.59
CA ARG A 3 -0.24 -33.97 5.51
C ARG A 3 -0.88 -33.49 4.21
N ARG A 4 -0.04 -32.92 3.33
CA ARG A 4 -0.25 -32.69 1.88
C ARG A 4 -1.68 -32.29 1.47
N LEU A 5 -1.93 -30.99 1.35
CA LEU A 5 -2.99 -30.47 0.50
C LEU A 5 -2.60 -30.79 -0.96
N PRO A 6 -3.45 -31.46 -1.77
CA PRO A 6 -3.18 -31.66 -3.18
C PRO A 6 -3.34 -30.33 -3.93
N THR A 7 -2.42 -30.09 -4.87
CA THR A 7 -2.27 -28.88 -5.69
C THR A 7 -3.36 -28.71 -6.76
N ALA A 8 -4.56 -29.26 -6.56
CA ALA A 8 -5.64 -29.20 -7.53
C ALA A 8 -6.98 -29.20 -6.80
N CYS A 9 -7.53 -28.01 -6.55
CA CYS A 9 -8.95 -27.71 -6.40
C CYS A 9 -9.08 -26.22 -6.04
N LEU A 10 -9.21 -25.37 -7.05
CA LEU A 10 -9.73 -24.00 -6.87
C LEU A 10 -10.31 -23.52 -8.20
N PHE A 11 -11.49 -24.06 -8.53
CA PHE A 11 -12.45 -23.42 -9.42
C PHE A 11 -13.69 -23.14 -8.57
N PHE A 12 -13.89 -21.89 -8.17
CA PHE A 12 -15.15 -21.46 -7.56
C PHE A 12 -15.80 -20.44 -8.49
N LEU A 13 -16.92 -20.83 -9.09
CA LEU A 13 -17.92 -19.96 -9.70
C LEU A 13 -19.13 -20.00 -8.76
N LEU A 14 -19.34 -18.95 -7.97
CA LEU A 14 -20.57 -18.80 -7.19
C LEU A 14 -21.52 -17.84 -7.91
N ALA A 15 -22.70 -18.36 -8.26
CA ALA A 15 -23.83 -17.55 -8.71
C ALA A 15 -24.53 -16.96 -7.48
N GLY A 16 -24.65 -15.63 -7.44
CA GLY A 16 -25.22 -14.89 -6.30
C GLY A 16 -26.71 -15.16 -6.10
N CYS A 17 -27.08 -15.56 -4.88
CA CYS A 17 -28.44 -15.43 -4.36
C CYS A 17 -28.56 -14.13 -3.56
N ALA A 18 -29.58 -13.33 -3.88
CA ALA A 18 -29.88 -12.09 -3.19
C ALA A 18 -30.38 -12.36 -1.75
N HIS A 19 -29.62 -11.90 -0.75
CA HIS A 19 -30.08 -11.79 0.61
C HIS A 19 -30.07 -10.32 1.06
N GLN A 20 -31.20 -9.88 1.58
CA GLN A 20 -31.38 -8.58 2.22
C GLN A 20 -30.58 -8.57 3.53
N SER A 21 -29.51 -7.77 3.58
CA SER A 21 -28.74 -7.55 4.81
C SER A 21 -29.48 -6.59 5.76
N PRO A 22 -29.46 -6.85 7.08
CA PRO A 22 -29.87 -5.88 8.09
C PRO A 22 -28.82 -4.76 8.24
N ALA A 23 -29.25 -3.63 8.83
CA ALA A 23 -28.48 -2.40 8.97
C ALA A 23 -27.09 -2.60 9.63
N PRO A 24 -26.06 -1.86 9.17
CA PRO A 24 -24.69 -2.04 9.65
C PRO A 24 -24.51 -1.56 11.10
N VAL A 25 -23.90 -2.41 11.92
CA VAL A 25 -23.27 -2.00 13.18
C VAL A 25 -21.94 -1.32 12.83
N ALA A 26 -21.74 -0.09 13.30
CA ALA A 26 -20.56 0.71 13.03
C ALA A 26 -19.29 0.01 13.55
N LEU A 27 -18.45 -0.47 12.63
CA LEU A 27 -17.07 -0.84 12.92
C LEU A 27 -16.28 0.44 13.19
N SER A 28 -15.74 0.54 14.40
CA SER A 28 -14.75 1.53 14.80
C SER A 28 -13.61 1.55 13.78
N SER A 29 -13.55 2.59 12.95
CA SER A 29 -12.42 2.87 12.09
C SER A 29 -11.15 2.97 12.94
N ILE A 30 -10.15 2.15 12.61
CA ILE A 30 -8.77 2.54 12.90
C ILE A 30 -8.57 3.81 12.07
N PRO A 31 -8.28 4.97 12.67
CA PRO A 31 -8.12 6.18 11.90
C PRO A 31 -7.03 5.92 10.87
N ALA A 32 -7.35 6.14 9.59
CA ALA A 32 -6.32 6.48 8.62
C ALA A 32 -5.44 7.50 9.32
N ASN A 33 -4.13 7.30 9.33
CA ASN A 33 -3.21 8.23 9.97
C ASN A 33 -3.31 9.57 9.21
N THR A 34 -4.27 10.40 9.58
CA THR A 34 -4.46 11.76 9.09
C THR A 34 -3.47 12.62 9.84
N ALA A 35 -2.18 12.29 9.69
CA ALA A 35 -1.13 13.23 10.00
C ALA A 35 -1.46 14.53 9.24
N PRO A 36 -1.42 15.70 9.89
CA PRO A 36 -1.67 16.95 9.20
C PRO A 36 -0.71 17.03 8.00
N ALA A 37 -1.29 17.23 6.82
CA ALA A 37 -0.54 17.38 5.58
C ALA A 37 -0.26 18.87 5.35
N VAL A 38 0.99 19.21 5.06
CA VAL A 38 1.39 20.57 4.68
C VAL A 38 1.91 20.54 3.25
N ASN A 39 1.34 21.37 2.39
CA ASN A 39 1.81 21.55 1.01
C ASN A 39 2.91 22.59 0.99
N LEU A 40 4.02 22.27 0.30
CA LEU A 40 5.14 23.19 0.13
C LEU A 40 4.72 24.49 -0.58
N ALA A 41 3.76 24.42 -1.51
CA ALA A 41 3.23 25.56 -2.26
C ALA A 41 2.10 26.34 -1.54
N GLY A 42 1.71 25.95 -0.32
CA GLY A 42 0.61 26.58 0.42
C GLY A 42 1.06 27.69 1.38
N PRO A 43 0.22 28.70 1.69
CA PRO A 43 0.52 29.70 2.70
C PRO A 43 0.41 29.09 4.10
N ALA A 44 1.43 28.35 4.54
CA ALA A 44 1.54 27.94 5.92
C ALA A 44 1.95 29.16 6.77
N LYS A 45 1.13 29.54 7.76
CA LYS A 45 1.61 30.39 8.86
C LYS A 45 2.41 29.49 9.80
N PRO A 46 3.75 29.62 9.90
CA PRO A 46 4.50 28.84 10.85
C PRO A 46 4.01 29.15 12.26
N SER A 47 3.70 28.11 13.04
CA SER A 47 3.57 28.28 14.49
C SER A 47 4.93 28.74 15.03
N PRO A 48 4.97 29.71 15.96
CA PRO A 48 6.21 30.14 16.57
C PRO A 48 6.86 28.95 17.27
N VAL A 49 8.00 28.49 16.74
CA VAL A 49 8.82 27.44 17.35
C VAL A 49 9.40 28.02 18.64
N GLN A 50 8.89 27.59 19.79
CA GLN A 50 9.52 27.91 21.08
C GLN A 50 10.84 27.14 21.16
N ARG A 51 11.96 27.86 21.15
CA ARG A 51 13.30 27.26 21.26
C ARG A 51 13.52 26.74 22.67
N ILE A 52 13.93 25.48 22.79
CA ILE A 52 14.51 24.94 24.01
C ILE A 52 16.03 25.13 23.88
N SER A 53 16.52 26.37 23.95
CA SER A 53 17.96 26.62 23.97
C SER A 53 18.39 27.06 25.36
N VAL A 54 19.05 26.16 26.10
CA VAL A 54 19.81 26.51 27.30
C VAL A 54 21.29 26.47 26.92
N PRO A 55 21.96 27.62 26.71
CA PRO A 55 23.39 27.64 26.40
C PRO A 55 24.19 26.92 27.48
N GLY A 56 24.96 25.90 27.08
CA GLY A 56 25.86 25.15 27.98
C GLY A 56 25.30 23.84 28.54
N GLU A 57 24.14 23.37 28.08
CA GLU A 57 23.63 22.04 28.44
C GLU A 57 24.52 20.93 27.84
N ARG A 58 24.94 19.96 28.66
CA ARG A 58 25.71 18.81 28.17
C ARG A 58 24.78 17.88 27.40
N PHE A 59 25.15 17.53 26.17
CA PHE A 59 24.46 16.55 25.36
C PHE A 59 25.34 15.32 25.08
N THR A 60 24.69 14.25 24.62
CA THR A 60 25.35 13.03 24.11
C THR A 60 24.76 12.66 22.76
N ARG A 61 25.55 11.98 21.92
CA ARG A 61 25.08 11.36 20.66
C ARG A 61 25.08 9.85 20.79
N ALA A 62 24.35 9.17 19.91
CA ALA A 62 24.29 7.70 19.86
C ALA A 62 25.67 7.08 19.56
N ASP A 63 26.42 7.74 18.69
CA ASP A 63 27.80 7.44 18.35
C ASP A 63 28.61 8.75 18.44
N PRO A 64 29.34 8.96 19.56
CA PRO A 64 30.09 10.20 19.80
C PRO A 64 31.17 10.49 18.76
N ASP A 65 31.66 9.46 18.07
CA ASP A 65 32.72 9.58 17.07
C ASP A 65 32.18 9.89 15.67
N LYS A 66 30.86 9.86 15.49
CA LYS A 66 30.18 10.19 14.23
C LYS A 66 29.51 11.56 14.30
N PRO A 67 29.43 12.28 13.17
CA PRO A 67 28.71 13.55 13.10
C PRO A 67 27.19 13.32 13.10
N PHE A 68 26.44 14.40 13.29
CA PHE A 68 25.01 14.46 12.98
C PHE A 68 24.76 13.99 11.54
N LYS A 69 23.80 13.08 11.34
CA LYS A 69 23.53 12.46 10.04
C LYS A 69 22.06 12.62 9.64
N PRO A 70 21.70 13.76 9.02
CA PRO A 70 20.39 13.91 8.43
C PRO A 70 20.30 13.19 7.08
N THR A 71 19.08 12.88 6.65
CA THR A 71 18.79 12.31 5.33
C THR A 71 17.52 12.93 4.77
N LEU A 72 17.47 13.13 3.46
CA LEU A 72 16.31 13.66 2.75
C LEU A 72 15.86 12.60 1.74
N ILE A 73 14.57 12.25 1.81
CA ILE A 73 13.96 11.32 0.86
C ILE A 73 12.78 12.02 0.22
N VAL A 74 12.82 12.14 -1.10
CA VAL A 74 11.67 12.54 -1.90
C VAL A 74 11.12 11.30 -2.57
N THR A 75 9.87 10.93 -2.35
CA THR A 75 9.30 9.68 -2.86
C THR A 75 7.88 9.85 -3.37
N THR A 76 7.43 8.98 -4.27
CA THR A 76 6.03 8.85 -4.69
C THR A 76 5.30 7.73 -3.95
N GLN A 77 5.99 6.99 -3.06
CA GLN A 77 5.39 5.93 -2.25
C GLN A 77 4.39 6.51 -1.24
N VAL A 78 3.12 6.11 -1.40
CA VAL A 78 2.02 6.57 -0.56
C VAL A 78 1.98 5.92 0.82
N ALA A 79 2.47 4.69 0.96
CA ALA A 79 2.54 3.97 2.23
C ALA A 79 3.68 4.44 3.13
N ASN A 80 4.17 5.67 2.98
CA ASN A 80 5.38 6.12 3.65
C ASN A 80 5.30 6.05 5.19
N ALA A 81 4.16 6.45 5.76
CA ALA A 81 3.92 6.35 7.20
C ALA A 81 3.81 4.89 7.65
N ASP A 82 3.14 4.02 6.90
CA ASP A 82 3.02 2.60 7.24
C ASP A 82 4.38 1.88 7.18
N LEU A 83 5.20 2.18 6.16
CA LEU A 83 6.56 1.65 6.07
C LEU A 83 7.41 1.98 7.30
N PHE A 84 7.13 3.13 7.93
CA PHE A 84 7.86 3.61 9.11
C PHE A 84 7.24 3.13 10.44
N PHE A 85 5.93 3.28 10.60
CA PHE A 85 5.22 3.06 11.87
C PHE A 85 4.56 1.68 11.97
N ALA A 86 4.29 1.03 10.84
CA ALA A 86 3.68 -0.29 10.78
C ALA A 86 4.68 -1.41 10.49
N THR A 87 5.99 -1.16 10.61
CA THR A 87 7.02 -2.21 10.52
C THR A 87 7.82 -2.33 11.82
N MET A 88 8.47 -3.48 12.01
CA MET A 88 9.32 -3.72 13.17
C MET A 88 10.62 -2.92 13.09
N VAL A 89 11.16 -2.55 14.27
CA VAL A 89 12.49 -1.92 14.38
C VAL A 89 13.52 -2.76 13.62
N GLY A 90 14.31 -2.11 12.77
CA GLY A 90 15.35 -2.74 11.95
C GLY A 90 14.91 -3.26 10.58
N PHE A 91 13.61 -3.19 10.23
CA PHE A 91 13.17 -3.45 8.86
C PHE A 91 13.76 -2.40 7.91
N GLY A 92 13.80 -1.14 8.35
CA GLY A 92 14.22 0.01 7.56
C GLY A 92 13.26 0.26 6.39
N PRO A 93 12.73 1.47 6.20
CA PRO A 93 11.79 1.68 5.11
C PRO A 93 12.52 1.63 3.76
N PRO A 94 12.15 0.74 2.83
CA PRO A 94 12.76 0.68 1.50
C PRO A 94 12.16 1.80 0.63
N TYR A 95 12.48 3.05 0.97
CA TYR A 95 12.02 4.18 0.21
C TYR A 95 12.76 4.28 -1.13
N ARG A 96 12.00 4.41 -2.21
CA ARG A 96 12.54 4.75 -3.52
C ARG A 96 12.52 6.25 -3.69
N GLN A 97 13.68 6.83 -3.98
CA GLN A 97 13.77 8.24 -4.32
C GLN A 97 13.16 8.51 -5.70
N ALA A 98 12.32 9.55 -5.77
CA ALA A 98 11.73 10.04 -7.00
C ALA A 98 12.74 10.93 -7.73
N THR A 99 13.13 10.53 -8.94
CA THR A 99 13.98 11.33 -9.83
C THR A 99 13.18 12.07 -10.90
N ARG A 100 11.91 11.69 -11.06
CA ARG A 100 10.97 12.26 -12.02
C ARG A 100 9.60 12.44 -11.38
N LEU A 101 8.90 13.50 -11.76
CA LEU A 101 7.49 13.74 -11.48
C LEU A 101 6.76 14.20 -12.74
N TYR A 102 5.49 13.85 -12.82
CA TYR A 102 4.59 14.36 -13.86
C TYR A 102 3.76 15.52 -13.33
N ARG A 103 3.38 16.48 -14.18
CA ARG A 103 2.42 17.51 -13.77
C ARG A 103 1.12 16.89 -13.23
N GLY A 104 0.65 17.42 -12.10
CA GLY A 104 -0.44 16.91 -11.27
C GLY A 104 -0.02 15.82 -10.28
N GLN A 105 1.20 15.27 -10.38
CA GLN A 105 1.68 14.22 -9.48
C GLN A 105 2.13 14.82 -8.15
N ARG A 106 1.84 14.07 -7.08
CA ARG A 106 2.32 14.35 -5.73
C ARG A 106 3.60 13.57 -5.43
N ALA A 107 4.54 14.23 -4.78
CA ALA A 107 5.66 13.62 -4.06
C ALA A 107 5.56 13.92 -2.56
N PHE A 108 6.12 13.03 -1.77
CA PHE A 108 6.29 13.16 -0.33
C PHE A 108 7.75 13.51 -0.03
N ILE A 109 7.95 14.51 0.82
CA ILE A 109 9.26 14.97 1.27
C ILE A 109 9.45 14.52 2.72
N LEU A 110 10.43 13.66 2.93
CA LEU A 110 10.65 12.96 4.18
C LEU A 110 12.05 13.32 4.72
N PRO A 111 12.16 14.34 5.59
CA PRO A 111 13.39 14.61 6.32
C PRO A 111 13.54 13.63 7.49
N PHE A 112 14.74 13.05 7.61
CA PHE A 112 15.14 12.14 8.67
C PHE A 112 16.38 12.63 9.40
N ALA A 113 16.53 12.21 10.65
CA ALA A 113 17.69 12.51 11.46
C ALA A 113 18.20 11.27 12.21
N GLU A 114 19.51 11.01 12.07
CA GLU A 114 20.25 10.03 12.86
C GLU A 114 21.38 10.72 13.62
N ASN A 115 21.80 10.10 14.72
CA ASN A 115 22.95 10.53 15.52
C ASN A 115 22.88 12.00 15.95
N TYR A 116 21.68 12.49 16.30
CA TYR A 116 21.42 13.83 16.83
C TYR A 116 21.85 13.95 18.30
N ALA A 117 21.98 15.18 18.80
CA ALA A 117 22.28 15.46 20.18
C ALA A 117 21.06 15.22 21.08
N VAL A 118 21.28 14.53 22.19
CA VAL A 118 20.28 14.24 23.22
C VAL A 118 20.74 14.84 24.53
N ALA A 119 19.88 15.66 25.15
CA ALA A 119 20.12 16.24 26.46
C ALA A 119 20.13 15.18 27.57
N SER A 120 20.64 15.55 28.74
CA SER A 120 20.74 14.64 29.90
C SER A 120 19.39 14.08 30.39
N ASP A 121 18.28 14.74 30.07
CA ASP A 121 16.92 14.31 30.41
C ASP A 121 16.22 13.49 29.29
N GLY A 122 16.97 13.17 28.23
CA GLY A 122 16.51 12.38 27.09
C GLY A 122 15.82 13.18 25.98
N ARG A 123 15.71 14.51 26.07
CA ARG A 123 15.10 15.36 25.03
C ARG A 123 16.05 15.65 23.86
N THR A 124 15.48 15.86 22.69
CA THR A 124 16.15 16.41 21.50
C THR A 124 15.32 17.56 20.90
N ASP A 125 15.97 18.48 20.18
CA ASP A 125 15.33 19.58 19.47
C ASP A 125 15.90 19.66 18.04
N LEU A 126 15.08 19.23 17.07
CA LEU A 126 15.42 19.15 15.66
C LEU A 126 14.41 19.93 14.84
N THR A 127 14.91 20.83 14.00
CA THR A 127 14.08 21.63 13.09
C THR A 127 14.56 21.49 11.66
N PHE A 128 13.72 21.84 10.70
CA PHE A 128 14.08 21.86 9.28
C PHE A 128 13.59 23.13 8.58
N GLU A 129 14.25 23.45 7.47
CA GLU A 129 13.83 24.43 6.48
C GLU A 129 13.88 23.80 5.07
N LEU A 130 12.80 23.88 4.32
CA LEU A 130 12.68 23.36 2.96
C LEU A 130 12.50 24.50 1.97
N ASN A 131 13.26 24.43 0.88
CA ASN A 131 13.17 25.35 -0.24
C ASN A 131 13.10 24.56 -1.55
N LEU A 132 12.29 24.99 -2.50
CA LEU A 132 12.25 24.43 -3.85
C LEU A 132 12.63 25.50 -4.88
N LEU A 133 13.61 25.17 -5.71
CA LEU A 133 14.00 25.92 -6.88
C LEU A 133 13.42 25.24 -8.12
N LYS A 134 12.57 25.94 -8.86
CA LYS A 134 11.97 25.45 -10.10
C LYS A 134 13.00 25.45 -11.24
N ALA A 135 12.67 24.81 -12.36
CA ALA A 135 13.55 24.71 -13.53
C ALA A 135 13.92 26.05 -14.18
N ASP A 136 13.10 27.09 -14.00
CA ASP A 136 13.39 28.46 -14.43
C ASP A 136 14.19 29.28 -13.39
N HIS A 137 14.68 28.62 -12.35
CA HIS A 137 15.35 29.21 -11.19
C HIS A 137 14.47 30.14 -10.33
N SER A 138 13.15 30.12 -10.53
CA SER A 138 12.22 30.77 -9.59
C SER A 138 12.06 29.94 -8.32
N LYS A 139 11.77 30.61 -7.19
CA LYS A 139 11.45 29.93 -5.93
C LYS A 139 9.97 29.58 -5.90
N ASP A 140 9.66 28.38 -5.43
CA ASP A 140 8.27 27.98 -5.16
C ASP A 140 7.81 28.49 -3.79
N GLY A 141 7.54 29.80 -3.71
CA GLY A 141 7.09 30.45 -2.48
C GLY A 141 8.18 30.65 -1.41
N PRO A 142 7.77 31.01 -0.17
CA PRO A 142 8.69 31.14 0.95
C PRO A 142 9.19 29.77 1.44
N ALA A 143 10.34 29.76 2.11
CA ALA A 143 10.86 28.55 2.74
C ALA A 143 9.86 27.96 3.74
N LEU A 144 9.62 26.65 3.66
CA LEU A 144 8.80 25.94 4.63
C LEU A 144 9.68 25.52 5.80
N SER A 145 9.48 26.16 6.94
CA SER A 145 10.15 25.78 8.20
C SER A 145 9.24 24.93 9.08
N GLY A 146 9.81 23.97 9.80
CA GLY A 146 9.07 23.10 10.69
C GLY A 146 9.92 22.42 11.75
N VAL A 147 9.23 21.73 12.67
CA VAL A 147 9.85 20.87 13.68
C VAL A 147 9.96 19.46 13.11
N LEU A 148 11.16 18.90 13.12
CA LEU A 148 11.37 17.48 12.81
C LEU A 148 11.03 16.65 14.05
N TRP A 149 11.56 17.04 15.21
CA TRP A 149 11.25 16.41 16.49
C TRP A 149 11.59 17.35 17.65
N GLN A 150 10.70 17.47 18.64
CA GLN A 150 10.94 18.30 19.83
C GLN A 150 10.33 17.65 21.07
N ASP A 151 10.88 16.50 21.48
CA ASP A 151 10.45 15.76 22.67
C ASP A 151 11.54 14.77 23.12
N LYS A 152 11.26 14.00 24.17
CA LYS A 152 12.05 12.85 24.60
C LYS A 152 12.12 11.78 23.53
N VAL A 153 13.30 11.18 23.41
CA VAL A 153 13.51 9.98 22.59
C VAL A 153 13.60 8.75 23.47
N THR A 154 13.13 7.62 22.96
CA THR A 154 13.21 6.34 23.68
C THR A 154 14.62 5.76 23.66
N SER A 155 15.40 6.10 22.63
CA SER A 155 16.79 5.69 22.44
C SER A 155 17.51 6.70 21.55
N PRO A 156 18.78 7.04 21.82
CA PRO A 156 19.57 7.91 20.95
C PRO A 156 19.83 7.27 19.57
N HIS A 157 19.71 5.93 19.44
CA HIS A 157 19.85 5.21 18.17
C HIS A 157 18.57 5.25 17.31
N GLN A 158 17.50 5.88 17.79
CA GLN A 158 16.24 5.96 17.06
C GLN A 158 16.38 6.89 15.85
N LEU A 159 16.03 6.40 14.66
CA LEU A 159 15.82 7.23 13.48
C LEU A 159 14.59 8.12 13.72
N LEU A 160 14.76 9.44 13.64
CA LEU A 160 13.66 10.39 13.80
C LEU A 160 13.12 10.86 12.47
N PHE A 161 11.81 11.07 12.44
CA PHE A 161 11.03 11.48 11.29
C PHE A 161 9.97 12.50 11.73
N THR A 162 9.66 13.47 10.88
CA THR A 162 8.63 14.48 11.13
C THR A 162 7.26 13.84 11.32
N SER A 163 6.48 14.27 12.32
CA SER A 163 5.08 13.85 12.47
C SER A 163 4.15 14.44 11.40
N THR A 164 4.60 15.47 10.69
CA THR A 164 3.85 16.17 9.64
C THR A 164 4.27 15.66 8.28
N THR A 165 3.30 15.26 7.45
CA THR A 165 3.56 14.85 6.07
C THR A 165 3.74 16.09 5.20
N ILE A 166 4.90 16.19 4.56
CA ILE A 166 5.23 17.30 3.67
C ILE A 166 5.03 16.83 2.24
N ASN A 167 4.16 17.52 1.50
CA ASN A 167 3.86 17.18 0.11
C ASN A 167 4.37 18.27 -0.83
N TYR A 168 4.90 17.84 -1.97
CA TYR A 168 5.08 18.66 -3.14
C TYR A 168 4.15 18.18 -4.25
N TYR A 169 3.43 19.10 -4.86
CA TYR A 169 2.57 18.83 -6.02
C TYR A 169 3.19 19.55 -7.21
N ALA A 170 3.54 18.80 -8.26
CA ALA A 170 4.04 19.39 -9.49
C ALA A 170 2.86 20.05 -10.21
N GLU A 171 2.72 21.37 -10.09
CA GLU A 171 1.53 22.07 -10.58
C GLU A 171 1.49 22.08 -12.12
N PRO A 172 0.29 22.14 -12.74
CA PRO A 172 0.18 22.26 -14.20
C PRO A 172 0.96 23.45 -14.79
N SER A 173 1.15 24.51 -14.00
CA SER A 173 1.90 25.71 -14.38
C SER A 173 3.40 25.63 -14.15
N ASP A 174 3.90 24.60 -13.45
CA ASP A 174 5.32 24.50 -13.14
C ASP A 174 6.15 24.33 -14.41
N PRO A 175 7.31 25.00 -14.53
CA PRO A 175 8.18 24.87 -15.70
C PRO A 175 8.72 23.45 -15.80
N LEU A 176 8.78 22.92 -17.02
CA LEU A 176 9.35 21.61 -17.28
C LEU A 176 10.87 21.66 -17.10
N GLY A 177 11.45 20.57 -16.61
CA GLY A 177 12.88 20.44 -16.39
C GLY A 177 13.26 20.10 -14.95
N GLU A 178 14.54 20.22 -14.63
CA GLU A 178 15.09 19.88 -13.32
C GLU A 178 14.70 20.93 -12.27
N CYS A 179 14.07 20.48 -11.19
CA CYS A 179 13.82 21.25 -9.99
C CYS A 179 14.73 20.73 -8.86
N VAL A 180 15.19 21.63 -8.01
CA VAL A 180 16.09 21.30 -6.90
C VAL A 180 15.40 21.59 -5.58
N LEU A 181 15.13 20.54 -4.82
CA LEU A 181 14.68 20.62 -3.44
C LEU A 181 15.91 20.71 -2.53
N THR A 182 15.91 21.70 -1.64
CA THR A 182 16.95 21.88 -0.62
C THR A 182 16.32 21.76 0.76
N ALA A 183 16.88 20.91 1.61
CA ALA A 183 16.48 20.74 3.01
C ALA A 183 17.64 21.08 3.93
N ARG A 184 17.45 22.07 4.80
CA ARG A 184 18.38 22.39 5.87
C ARG A 184 17.84 21.78 7.16
N ILE A 185 18.59 20.88 7.79
CA ILE A 185 18.19 20.22 9.03
C ILE A 185 19.13 20.67 10.15
N HIS A 186 18.54 21.15 11.24
CA HIS A 186 19.24 21.75 12.37
C HIS A 186 19.08 20.91 13.63
N ASP A 187 20.20 20.55 14.23
CA ASP A 187 20.29 20.01 15.58
C ASP A 187 20.52 21.16 16.55
N GLN A 188 19.44 21.65 17.17
CA GLN A 188 19.47 22.86 18.00
C GLN A 188 20.29 22.66 19.28
N LEU A 189 20.38 21.42 19.78
CA LEU A 189 21.17 21.09 20.97
C LEU A 189 22.65 20.92 20.63
N GLY A 190 22.95 20.23 19.53
CA GLY A 190 24.33 20.00 19.07
C GLY A 190 24.95 21.22 18.39
N GLY A 191 24.13 22.15 17.90
CA GLY A 191 24.55 23.29 17.07
C GLY A 191 24.87 22.92 15.63
N ASP A 192 24.63 21.66 15.22
CA ASP A 192 24.90 21.20 13.86
C ASP A 192 23.82 21.63 12.88
N ASP A 193 24.24 21.91 11.66
CA ASP A 193 23.39 22.42 10.60
C ASP A 193 23.86 21.87 9.25
N ILE A 194 23.05 21.01 8.65
CA ILE A 194 23.41 20.31 7.42
C ILE A 194 22.36 20.60 6.36
N THR A 195 22.85 20.98 5.18
CA THR A 195 22.01 21.18 3.99
C THR A 195 22.11 19.97 3.07
N LEU A 196 20.96 19.45 2.67
CA LEU A 196 20.77 18.34 1.76
C LEU A 196 20.07 18.85 0.50
N THR A 197 20.41 18.28 -0.65
CA THR A 197 19.78 18.61 -1.93
C THR A 197 19.26 17.36 -2.62
N HIS A 198 18.15 17.50 -3.34
CA HIS A 198 17.56 16.45 -4.15
C HIS A 198 17.01 17.04 -5.44
N ALA A 199 17.40 16.48 -6.58
CA ALA A 199 16.95 16.92 -7.89
C ALA A 199 15.80 16.04 -8.39
N VAL A 200 14.79 16.66 -9.00
CA VAL A 200 13.65 15.96 -9.61
C VAL A 200 13.28 16.61 -10.93
N VAL A 201 13.07 15.81 -11.98
CA VAL A 201 12.68 16.32 -13.30
C VAL A 201 11.16 16.36 -13.41
N ILE A 202 10.60 17.53 -13.75
CA ILE A 202 9.17 17.71 -14.03
C ILE A 202 8.92 17.56 -15.54
N GLU A 203 8.01 16.67 -15.90
CA GLU A 203 7.66 16.36 -17.29
C GLU A 203 6.12 16.34 -17.50
N ASP A 204 5.69 16.51 -18.75
CA ASP A 204 4.32 16.19 -19.13
C ASP A 204 4.16 14.67 -19.27
N TYR A 205 3.04 14.14 -18.77
CA TYR A 205 2.79 12.70 -18.89
C TYR A 205 2.53 12.29 -20.33
N LYS A 206 3.29 11.29 -20.76
CA LYS A 206 3.02 10.51 -21.97
C LYS A 206 3.17 9.03 -21.61
N PRO A 207 2.21 8.17 -22.01
CA PRO A 207 2.33 6.74 -21.77
C PRO A 207 3.65 6.22 -22.35
N PRO A 208 4.54 5.66 -21.53
CA PRO A 208 5.81 5.13 -22.01
C PRO A 208 5.59 3.84 -22.80
N VAL A 209 6.57 3.51 -23.65
CA VAL A 209 6.63 2.19 -24.30
C VAL A 209 7.15 1.18 -23.29
N LEU A 210 6.45 0.05 -23.15
CA LEU A 210 6.93 -1.03 -22.29
C LEU A 210 8.20 -1.65 -22.87
N PRO A 211 9.20 -1.98 -22.03
CA PRO A 211 10.32 -2.82 -22.44
C PRO A 211 9.84 -4.13 -23.07
N ALA A 212 10.60 -4.67 -24.02
CA ALA A 212 10.23 -5.92 -24.72
C ALA A 212 10.12 -7.12 -23.77
N ASP A 213 10.87 -7.12 -22.66
CA ASP A 213 10.90 -8.12 -21.61
C ASP A 213 9.98 -7.78 -20.41
N PHE A 214 9.11 -6.78 -20.55
CA PHE A 214 8.23 -6.35 -19.47
C PHE A 214 7.27 -7.47 -19.04
N ASN A 215 7.40 -7.90 -17.78
CA ASN A 215 6.49 -8.85 -17.17
C ASN A 215 5.42 -8.12 -16.34
N ALA A 216 4.25 -7.92 -16.93
CA ALA A 216 3.15 -7.20 -16.30
C ALA A 216 2.63 -7.85 -14.99
N GLU A 217 2.70 -9.17 -14.86
CA GLU A 217 2.27 -9.87 -13.62
C GLU A 217 3.26 -9.62 -12.49
N SER A 218 4.56 -9.73 -12.78
CA SER A 218 5.63 -9.42 -11.83
C SER A 218 5.59 -7.95 -11.42
N TRP A 219 5.42 -7.05 -12.40
CA TRP A 219 5.25 -5.62 -12.14
C TRP A 219 4.06 -5.35 -11.21
N LEU A 220 2.90 -5.94 -11.48
CA LEU A 220 1.72 -5.78 -10.64
C LEU A 220 2.01 -6.23 -9.21
N GLN A 221 2.55 -7.44 -9.01
CA GLN A 221 2.78 -8.02 -7.67
C GLN A 221 3.89 -7.32 -6.88
N THR A 222 4.81 -6.62 -7.54
CA THR A 222 5.97 -5.99 -6.90
C THR A 222 5.95 -4.46 -6.96
N TYR A 223 4.87 -3.86 -7.50
CA TYR A 223 4.77 -2.42 -7.73
C TYR A 223 5.09 -1.59 -6.48
N TYR A 224 4.57 -1.98 -5.31
CA TYR A 224 4.81 -1.27 -4.04
C TYR A 224 6.30 -1.11 -3.66
N LEU A 225 7.18 -2.00 -4.15
CA LEU A 225 8.63 -1.90 -3.93
C LEU A 225 9.24 -0.76 -4.74
N ASN A 226 8.70 -0.52 -5.93
CA ASN A 226 9.30 0.31 -6.96
C ASN A 226 8.20 1.04 -7.77
N PRO A 227 7.36 1.88 -7.12
CA PRO A 227 6.17 2.39 -7.78
C PRO A 227 6.55 3.31 -8.93
N ASP A 228 6.02 2.98 -10.11
CA ASP A 228 6.10 3.80 -11.31
C ASP A 228 4.70 3.92 -11.92
N PRO A 229 3.89 4.87 -11.44
CA PRO A 229 2.52 5.06 -11.91
C PRO A 229 2.43 5.37 -13.42
N ALA A 230 3.50 5.84 -14.06
CA ALA A 230 3.48 6.10 -15.49
C ALA A 230 3.31 4.84 -16.34
N LEU A 231 3.69 3.67 -15.81
CA LEU A 231 3.52 2.39 -16.47
C LEU A 231 2.07 1.88 -16.42
N ALA A 232 1.20 2.49 -15.60
CA ALA A 232 -0.13 1.94 -15.31
C ALA A 232 -1.00 1.74 -16.56
N LEU A 233 -1.04 2.73 -17.46
CA LEU A 233 -1.85 2.64 -18.66
C LEU A 233 -1.34 1.57 -19.64
N PRO A 234 -0.06 1.57 -20.08
CA PRO A 234 0.41 0.53 -20.99
C PRO A 234 0.46 -0.86 -20.35
N ALA A 235 0.71 -0.98 -19.03
CA ALA A 235 0.67 -2.26 -18.33
C ALA A 235 -0.73 -2.87 -18.29
N LEU A 236 -1.80 -2.05 -18.30
CA LEU A 236 -3.18 -2.54 -18.32
C LEU A 236 -3.46 -3.38 -19.57
N GLY A 237 -3.01 -2.89 -20.73
CA GLY A 237 -3.12 -3.63 -22.01
C GLY A 237 -2.42 -4.98 -21.92
N ALA A 238 -1.16 -5.00 -21.47
CA ALA A 238 -0.38 -6.23 -21.32
C ALA A 238 -0.99 -7.24 -20.33
N LEU A 239 -1.65 -6.76 -19.26
CA LEU A 239 -2.37 -7.62 -18.32
C LEU A 239 -3.62 -8.25 -18.98
N PHE A 240 -4.43 -7.45 -19.68
CA PHE A 240 -5.67 -7.91 -20.31
C PHE A 240 -5.46 -8.81 -21.53
N ASP A 241 -4.40 -8.57 -22.31
CA ASP A 241 -4.02 -9.47 -23.40
C ASP A 241 -3.76 -10.89 -22.89
N LYS A 242 -3.14 -11.02 -21.71
CA LYS A 242 -2.92 -12.32 -21.07
C LYS A 242 -4.20 -12.93 -20.49
N LEU A 243 -5.09 -12.12 -19.92
CA LEU A 243 -6.37 -12.61 -19.41
C LEU A 243 -7.22 -13.21 -20.52
N THR A 244 -7.31 -12.50 -21.65
CA THR A 244 -8.10 -12.91 -22.82
C THR A 244 -7.47 -14.13 -23.52
N ALA A 245 -6.14 -14.14 -23.71
CA ALA A 245 -5.45 -15.27 -24.33
C ALA A 245 -5.54 -16.56 -23.52
N ASN A 246 -5.45 -16.47 -22.18
CA ASN A 246 -5.40 -17.65 -21.30
C ASN A 246 -6.73 -17.99 -20.62
N ARG A 247 -7.82 -17.26 -20.91
CA ARG A 247 -9.12 -17.36 -20.23
C ARG A 247 -9.00 -17.33 -18.69
N ARG A 248 -8.02 -16.60 -18.15
CA ARG A 248 -7.73 -16.55 -16.72
C ARG A 248 -8.60 -15.51 -16.02
N THR A 249 -9.90 -15.75 -15.94
CA THR A 249 -10.84 -14.84 -15.26
C THR A 249 -10.52 -14.64 -13.77
N SER A 250 -9.83 -15.61 -13.14
CA SER A 250 -9.46 -15.56 -11.72
C SER A 250 -8.48 -14.45 -11.33
N ALA A 251 -7.70 -13.89 -12.26
CA ALA A 251 -6.78 -12.79 -11.96
C ALA A 251 -7.46 -11.40 -12.01
N LEU A 252 -8.69 -11.31 -12.52
CA LEU A 252 -9.39 -10.04 -12.67
C LEU A 252 -9.62 -9.31 -11.34
N PRO A 253 -10.06 -9.96 -10.23
CA PRO A 253 -10.25 -9.27 -8.96
C PRO A 253 -8.98 -8.61 -8.42
N THR A 254 -7.82 -9.28 -8.54
CA THR A 254 -6.53 -8.67 -8.16
C THR A 254 -6.21 -7.43 -8.99
N ILE A 255 -6.45 -7.48 -10.30
CA ILE A 255 -6.25 -6.32 -11.19
C ILE A 255 -7.21 -5.18 -10.83
N LEU A 256 -8.47 -5.48 -10.55
CA LEU A 256 -9.47 -4.49 -10.13
C LEU A 256 -9.07 -3.80 -8.83
N GLY A 257 -8.69 -4.56 -7.81
CA GLY A 257 -8.20 -4.02 -6.54
C GLY A 257 -6.93 -3.19 -6.70
N PHE A 258 -6.02 -3.64 -7.56
CA PHE A 258 -4.79 -2.91 -7.87
C PHE A 258 -5.05 -1.54 -8.50
N TYR A 259 -5.85 -1.48 -9.58
CA TYR A 259 -6.12 -0.22 -10.25
C TYR A 259 -7.07 0.70 -9.48
N ASP A 260 -7.98 0.17 -8.66
CA ASP A 260 -8.80 0.96 -7.74
C ASP A 260 -7.90 1.78 -6.81
N GLN A 261 -6.92 1.12 -6.18
CA GLN A 261 -5.95 1.77 -5.29
C GLN A 261 -4.97 2.67 -6.06
N LEU A 262 -4.37 2.19 -7.15
CA LEU A 262 -3.38 2.95 -7.92
C LEU A 262 -3.95 4.28 -8.42
N LEU A 263 -5.18 4.28 -8.96
CA LEU A 263 -5.82 5.49 -9.48
C LEU A 263 -6.36 6.39 -8.35
N ASN A 264 -6.69 5.82 -7.19
CA ASN A 264 -6.98 6.60 -5.99
C ASN A 264 -5.75 7.37 -5.51
N ASP A 265 -4.58 6.72 -5.55
CA ASP A 265 -3.31 7.29 -5.09
C ASP A 265 -2.68 8.24 -6.12
N ASN A 266 -3.04 8.08 -7.40
CA ASN A 266 -2.52 8.84 -8.53
C ASN A 266 -3.67 9.43 -9.38
N PRO A 267 -4.51 10.32 -8.83
CA PRO A 267 -5.68 10.84 -9.54
C PRO A 267 -5.32 11.64 -10.80
N TRP A 268 -4.09 12.14 -10.90
CA TRP A 268 -3.56 12.82 -12.08
C TRP A 268 -3.54 11.94 -13.34
N LEU A 269 -3.52 10.61 -13.19
CA LEU A 269 -3.60 9.66 -14.31
C LEU A 269 -4.99 9.58 -14.94
N LEU A 270 -6.06 9.95 -14.21
CA LEU A 270 -7.44 9.74 -14.66
C LEU A 270 -7.73 10.41 -16.00
N THR A 271 -7.24 11.64 -16.19
CA THR A 271 -7.38 12.36 -17.47
C THR A 271 -6.82 11.57 -18.64
N ALA A 272 -5.67 10.91 -18.46
CA ALA A 272 -5.07 10.11 -19.52
C ALA A 272 -5.83 8.79 -19.77
N PHE A 273 -6.38 8.17 -18.73
CA PHE A 273 -7.23 6.98 -18.87
C PHE A 273 -8.51 7.30 -19.64
N PHE A 274 -9.18 8.41 -19.32
CA PHE A 274 -10.37 8.85 -20.05
C PHE A 274 -10.04 9.23 -21.49
N ALA A 275 -8.96 9.99 -21.71
CA ALA A 275 -8.51 10.31 -23.05
C ALA A 275 -8.21 9.05 -23.87
N ARG A 276 -7.58 8.02 -23.27
CA ARG A 276 -7.29 6.77 -23.96
C ARG A 276 -8.56 6.00 -24.33
N LEU A 277 -9.53 5.93 -23.41
CA LEU A 277 -10.80 5.23 -23.65
C LEU A 277 -11.57 5.77 -24.87
N ALA A 278 -11.42 7.05 -25.20
CA ALA A 278 -12.06 7.66 -26.37
C ALA A 278 -11.52 7.12 -27.70
N PHE A 279 -10.27 6.64 -27.75
CA PHE A 279 -9.59 6.18 -28.97
C PHE A 279 -9.12 4.73 -28.92
N ALA A 280 -9.42 4.02 -27.82
CA ALA A 280 -9.04 2.63 -27.61
C ALA A 280 -9.75 1.70 -28.60
N ASP A 281 -9.04 0.65 -29.04
CA ASP A 281 -9.66 -0.46 -29.75
C ASP A 281 -10.65 -1.22 -28.84
N PRO A 282 -11.48 -2.14 -29.36
CA PRO A 282 -12.50 -2.81 -28.55
C PRO A 282 -11.98 -3.55 -27.30
N ASN A 283 -10.80 -4.18 -27.37
CA ASN A 283 -10.26 -4.96 -26.26
C ASN A 283 -9.73 -4.04 -25.17
N GLU A 284 -8.93 -3.04 -25.55
CA GLU A 284 -8.42 -2.05 -24.63
C GLU A 284 -9.55 -1.21 -24.02
N ALA A 285 -10.56 -0.85 -24.82
CA ALA A 285 -11.73 -0.14 -24.33
C ALA A 285 -12.51 -0.95 -23.29
N TYR A 286 -12.61 -2.27 -23.45
CA TYR A 286 -13.21 -3.14 -22.44
C TYR A 286 -12.38 -3.14 -21.15
N ALA A 287 -11.06 -3.31 -21.24
CA ALA A 287 -10.15 -3.29 -20.08
C ALA A 287 -10.27 -1.97 -19.29
N LEU A 288 -10.20 -0.85 -19.99
CA LEU A 288 -10.37 0.49 -19.42
C LEU A 288 -11.74 0.66 -18.78
N SER A 289 -12.80 0.21 -19.45
CA SER A 289 -14.17 0.37 -18.95
C SER A 289 -14.42 -0.46 -17.69
N VAL A 290 -13.86 -1.67 -17.60
CA VAL A 290 -13.95 -2.54 -16.42
C VAL A 290 -13.22 -1.91 -15.22
N VAL A 291 -11.97 -1.45 -15.42
CA VAL A 291 -11.19 -0.82 -14.35
C VAL A 291 -11.82 0.50 -13.89
N LEU A 292 -12.18 1.39 -14.82
CA LEU A 292 -12.80 2.67 -14.48
C LEU A 292 -14.19 2.47 -13.89
N GLY A 293 -14.97 1.53 -14.41
CA GLY A 293 -16.27 1.16 -13.88
C GLY A 293 -16.19 0.67 -12.44
N PHE A 294 -15.26 -0.24 -12.14
CA PHE A 294 -15.02 -0.70 -10.77
C PHE A 294 -14.57 0.44 -9.87
N ARG A 295 -13.61 1.28 -10.30
CA ARG A 295 -13.12 2.44 -9.52
C ARG A 295 -14.24 3.40 -9.13
N PHE A 296 -15.15 3.68 -10.06
CA PHE A 296 -16.23 4.65 -9.85
C PHE A 296 -17.57 4.00 -9.47
N ARG A 297 -17.60 2.72 -9.07
CA ARG A 297 -18.84 1.97 -8.74
C ARG A 297 -19.74 2.63 -7.68
N ALA A 298 -19.16 3.41 -6.78
CA ALA A 298 -19.87 4.10 -5.70
C ALA A 298 -20.06 5.61 -5.93
N THR A 299 -19.74 6.12 -7.12
CA THR A 299 -19.79 7.56 -7.44
C THR A 299 -21.06 7.89 -8.24
N THR A 300 -21.71 9.01 -7.97
CA THR A 300 -22.86 9.49 -8.77
C THR A 300 -22.42 10.43 -9.90
N ASP A 301 -21.47 11.31 -9.60
CA ASP A 301 -21.07 12.39 -10.48
C ASP A 301 -19.80 12.05 -11.27
N ALA A 302 -19.69 12.59 -12.48
CA ALA A 302 -18.51 12.42 -13.31
C ALA A 302 -17.29 13.08 -12.62
N PRO A 303 -16.16 12.36 -12.48
CA PRO A 303 -14.94 12.95 -11.93
C PRO A 303 -14.34 13.98 -12.89
N ALA A 304 -13.46 14.83 -12.36
CA ALA A 304 -12.73 15.80 -13.18
C ALA A 304 -11.98 15.13 -14.34
N GLY A 305 -12.02 15.75 -15.52
CA GLY A 305 -11.41 15.22 -16.74
C GLY A 305 -12.25 14.17 -17.48
N CYS A 306 -13.36 13.69 -16.91
CA CYS A 306 -14.30 12.80 -17.60
C CYS A 306 -15.36 13.60 -18.35
N THR A 307 -15.53 13.34 -19.65
CA THR A 307 -16.63 13.94 -20.43
C THR A 307 -17.97 13.25 -20.12
N PRO A 308 -19.11 13.93 -20.32
CA PRO A 308 -20.43 13.29 -20.16
C PRO A 308 -20.63 12.06 -21.05
N GLU A 309 -20.05 12.05 -22.24
CA GLU A 309 -20.11 10.91 -23.16
C GLU A 309 -19.36 9.69 -22.61
N ILE A 310 -18.13 9.89 -22.13
CA ILE A 310 -17.34 8.82 -21.50
C ILE A 310 -18.05 8.34 -20.24
N TRP A 311 -18.58 9.26 -19.43
CA TRP A 311 -19.30 8.90 -18.21
C TRP A 311 -20.49 7.99 -18.49
N ARG A 312 -21.30 8.33 -19.51
CA ARG A 312 -22.42 7.51 -19.96
C ARG A 312 -21.97 6.13 -20.48
N ARG A 313 -20.82 6.06 -21.17
CA ARG A 313 -20.26 4.78 -21.66
C ARG A 313 -19.87 3.85 -20.52
N LEU A 314 -19.43 4.40 -19.39
CA LEU A 314 -19.04 3.64 -18.21
C LEU A 314 -20.23 3.16 -17.37
N GLU A 315 -21.47 3.60 -17.66
CA GLU A 315 -22.63 3.37 -16.79
C GLU A 315 -22.88 1.88 -16.51
N THR A 316 -22.88 1.01 -17.53
CA THR A 316 -23.07 -0.44 -17.35
C THR A 316 -21.99 -1.06 -16.46
N PHE A 317 -20.76 -0.57 -16.53
CA PHE A 317 -19.66 -1.08 -15.71
C PHE A 317 -19.70 -0.50 -14.30
N ARG A 318 -20.07 0.77 -14.12
CA ARG A 318 -20.21 1.40 -12.79
C ARG A 318 -21.35 0.79 -11.98
N THR A 319 -22.49 0.54 -12.63
CA THR A 319 -23.70 0.01 -11.99
C THR A 319 -23.72 -1.51 -11.89
N HIS A 320 -22.67 -2.18 -12.37
CA HIS A 320 -22.50 -3.60 -12.17
C HIS A 320 -22.43 -3.92 -10.67
N ALA A 321 -23.00 -5.05 -10.26
CA ALA A 321 -23.03 -5.50 -8.87
C ALA A 321 -21.66 -6.05 -8.44
N TRP A 322 -20.68 -5.16 -8.32
CA TRP A 322 -19.34 -5.52 -7.86
C TRP A 322 -19.36 -5.94 -6.40
N ILE A 323 -18.56 -6.95 -6.08
CA ILE A 323 -18.26 -7.32 -4.70
C ILE A 323 -17.47 -6.18 -4.05
N ASP A 324 -17.90 -5.75 -2.87
CA ASP A 324 -17.22 -4.72 -2.09
C ASP A 324 -16.05 -5.34 -1.28
N PRO A 325 -14.78 -5.02 -1.62
CA PRO A 325 -13.63 -5.54 -0.89
C PRO A 325 -13.53 -5.03 0.55
N ASP A 326 -14.24 -3.95 0.91
CA ASP A 326 -14.19 -3.35 2.26
C ASP A 326 -15.24 -3.95 3.22
N SER A 327 -16.24 -4.66 2.67
CA SER A 327 -17.27 -5.36 3.44
C SER A 327 -16.72 -6.56 4.23
N THR A 328 -17.59 -7.28 4.93
CA THR A 328 -17.20 -8.53 5.61
C THR A 328 -16.70 -9.54 4.57
N LEU A 329 -15.56 -10.18 4.86
CA LEU A 329 -14.94 -11.13 3.93
C LEU A 329 -15.71 -12.46 3.91
N THR A 330 -16.55 -12.62 2.89
CA THR A 330 -17.39 -13.80 2.65
C THR A 330 -17.16 -14.43 1.28
N ASP A 331 -16.52 -13.71 0.36
CA ASP A 331 -16.18 -14.17 -0.99
C ASP A 331 -14.65 -14.17 -1.23
N PRO A 332 -14.05 -15.25 -1.76
CA PRO A 332 -12.62 -15.31 -2.06
C PRO A 332 -12.13 -14.17 -2.97
N THR A 333 -12.97 -13.64 -3.86
CA THR A 333 -12.56 -12.51 -4.74
C THR A 333 -12.24 -11.25 -3.94
N GLN A 334 -12.78 -11.10 -2.73
CA GLN A 334 -12.43 -9.99 -1.83
C GLN A 334 -10.98 -10.10 -1.38
N LEU A 335 -10.48 -11.32 -1.12
CA LEU A 335 -9.08 -11.54 -0.76
C LEU A 335 -8.16 -11.10 -1.91
N ASP A 336 -8.51 -11.48 -3.14
CA ASP A 336 -7.76 -11.12 -4.34
C ASP A 336 -7.74 -9.60 -4.58
N CYS A 337 -8.88 -8.93 -4.41
CA CYS A 337 -8.96 -7.46 -4.46
C CYS A 337 -8.06 -6.81 -3.40
N LEU A 338 -8.08 -7.30 -2.16
CA LEU A 338 -7.23 -6.78 -1.07
C LEU A 338 -5.73 -6.98 -1.37
N TRP A 339 -5.35 -8.12 -1.94
CA TRP A 339 -3.98 -8.32 -2.42
C TRP A 339 -3.61 -7.33 -3.53
N GLY A 340 -4.51 -7.10 -4.49
CA GLY A 340 -4.33 -6.06 -5.51
C GLY A 340 -4.06 -4.68 -4.90
N ARG A 341 -4.87 -4.27 -3.91
CA ARG A 341 -4.71 -3.00 -3.19
C ARG A 341 -3.37 -2.93 -2.44
N PHE A 342 -2.95 -4.02 -1.79
CA PHE A 342 -1.62 -4.09 -1.18
C PHE A 342 -0.53 -3.92 -2.22
N PHE A 343 -0.57 -4.64 -3.34
CA PHE A 343 0.47 -4.56 -4.35
C PHE A 343 0.59 -3.17 -4.99
N ALA A 344 -0.52 -2.44 -5.10
CA ALA A 344 -0.55 -1.07 -5.64
C ALA A 344 0.05 -0.02 -4.68
N SER A 345 0.00 -0.23 -3.38
CA SER A 345 0.29 0.83 -2.39
C SER A 345 1.36 0.47 -1.36
N GLY A 346 1.44 -0.80 -0.98
CA GLY A 346 2.21 -1.28 0.16
C GLY A 346 1.56 -0.96 1.51
N PHE A 347 0.31 -0.49 1.56
CA PHE A 347 -0.36 -0.15 2.81
C PHE A 347 -0.55 -1.36 3.74
N TYR A 348 -0.54 -1.10 5.04
CA TYR A 348 -0.79 -2.09 6.08
C TYR A 348 -2.25 -2.54 6.11
N ALA A 349 -3.19 -1.62 5.85
CA ALA A 349 -4.62 -1.86 6.03
C ALA A 349 -5.17 -3.07 5.24
N PRO A 350 -4.84 -3.29 3.95
CA PRO A 350 -5.28 -4.49 3.24
C PRO A 350 -4.77 -5.80 3.87
N VAL A 351 -3.50 -5.83 4.30
CA VAL A 351 -2.91 -7.01 4.96
C VAL A 351 -3.58 -7.28 6.31
N TYR A 352 -3.90 -6.24 7.07
CA TYR A 352 -4.64 -6.37 8.31
C TYR A 352 -6.07 -6.90 8.07
N LYS A 353 -6.78 -6.37 7.08
CA LYS A 353 -8.14 -6.81 6.69
C LYS A 353 -8.16 -8.29 6.32
N LEU A 354 -7.13 -8.79 5.62
CA LEU A 354 -6.98 -10.20 5.27
C LEU A 354 -6.88 -11.14 6.49
N THR A 355 -6.66 -10.60 7.71
CA THR A 355 -6.68 -11.38 8.96
C THR A 355 -8.07 -11.54 9.58
N GLU A 356 -9.09 -10.82 9.11
CA GLU A 356 -10.45 -10.93 9.66
C GLU A 356 -11.04 -12.35 9.64
N PRO A 357 -10.87 -13.16 8.58
CA PRO A 357 -11.45 -14.50 8.54
C PRO A 357 -10.90 -15.44 9.60
N LEU A 358 -9.77 -15.12 10.20
CA LEU A 358 -9.19 -15.91 11.29
C LEU A 358 -10.07 -15.87 12.54
N ALA A 359 -11.01 -14.92 12.66
CA ALA A 359 -12.03 -14.92 13.72
C ALA A 359 -12.88 -16.21 13.70
N ALA A 360 -12.99 -16.90 12.57
CA ALA A 360 -13.65 -18.20 12.42
C ALA A 360 -12.82 -19.38 12.94
N PHE A 361 -11.82 -19.16 13.80
CA PHE A 361 -10.96 -20.20 14.36
C PHE A 361 -11.76 -21.34 15.02
N ALA A 362 -12.86 -21.02 15.69
CA ALA A 362 -13.73 -22.00 16.33
C ALA A 362 -14.41 -22.95 15.32
N ASP A 363 -14.55 -22.54 14.06
CA ASP A 363 -15.16 -23.35 13.00
C ASP A 363 -14.17 -24.37 12.40
N LEU A 364 -12.88 -24.35 12.78
CA LEU A 364 -11.89 -25.30 12.26
C LEU A 364 -12.34 -26.77 12.42
N GLY A 365 -12.21 -27.52 11.32
CA GLY A 365 -12.68 -28.90 11.20
C GLY A 365 -14.17 -29.05 10.90
N ALA A 366 -14.91 -27.97 10.62
CA ALA A 366 -16.32 -28.04 10.21
C ALA A 366 -16.51 -28.83 8.92
N THR A 367 -15.60 -28.65 7.96
CA THR A 367 -15.58 -29.40 6.69
C THR A 367 -15.38 -30.89 6.97
N ASP A 368 -14.39 -31.25 7.79
CA ASP A 368 -14.12 -32.66 8.15
C ASP A 368 -15.31 -33.31 8.87
N ARG A 369 -15.94 -32.58 9.81
CA ARG A 369 -17.16 -33.03 10.52
C ARG A 369 -18.31 -33.25 9.54
N TYR A 370 -18.58 -32.26 8.67
CA TYR A 370 -19.65 -32.36 7.68
C TYR A 370 -19.45 -33.53 6.72
N THR A 371 -18.23 -33.70 6.21
CA THR A 371 -17.88 -34.81 5.31
C THR A 371 -18.00 -36.18 5.99
N ALA A 372 -17.67 -36.29 7.28
CA ALA A 372 -17.85 -37.52 8.04
C ALA A 372 -19.34 -37.87 8.23
N ASP A 373 -20.18 -36.85 8.46
CA ASP A 373 -21.63 -37.02 8.65
C ASP A 373 -22.38 -37.20 7.31
N HIS A 374 -21.79 -36.75 6.20
CA HIS A 374 -22.37 -36.82 4.85
C HIS A 374 -21.38 -37.46 3.86
N PRO A 375 -21.06 -38.76 3.98
CA PRO A 375 -20.07 -39.42 3.13
C PRO A 375 -20.47 -39.44 1.64
N ALA A 376 -21.77 -39.30 1.31
CA ALA A 376 -22.24 -39.15 -0.06
C ALA A 376 -21.87 -37.81 -0.71
N ALA A 377 -21.45 -36.81 0.08
CA ALA A 377 -20.91 -35.54 -0.41
C ALA A 377 -19.40 -35.62 -0.71
N GLN A 378 -18.74 -36.76 -0.46
CA GLN A 378 -17.37 -36.99 -0.91
C GLN A 378 -17.36 -37.27 -2.42
N GLY A 379 -16.78 -36.37 -3.20
CA GLY A 379 -16.54 -36.58 -4.64
C GLY A 379 -17.69 -36.16 -5.56
N THR A 380 -18.71 -35.46 -5.04
CA THR A 380 -19.59 -34.66 -5.90
C THR A 380 -18.78 -33.53 -6.53
N ASP A 381 -18.86 -33.42 -7.85
CA ASP A 381 -18.26 -32.33 -8.62
C ASP A 381 -18.81 -30.99 -8.10
N ASP A 382 -17.92 -30.07 -7.69
CA ASP A 382 -18.25 -28.74 -7.17
C ASP A 382 -19.11 -27.91 -8.15
N SER A 383 -19.23 -28.36 -9.40
CA SER A 383 -20.04 -27.76 -10.46
C SER A 383 -21.49 -28.22 -10.54
N ASP A 384 -21.98 -29.14 -9.69
CA ASP A 384 -23.40 -29.53 -9.66
C ASP A 384 -24.24 -28.60 -8.76
N PRO A 385 -25.06 -27.69 -9.33
CA PRO A 385 -25.91 -26.79 -8.55
C PRO A 385 -27.01 -27.50 -7.74
N ALA A 386 -27.34 -28.76 -8.04
CA ALA A 386 -28.28 -29.56 -7.25
C ALA A 386 -27.62 -30.21 -6.01
N GLY A 387 -26.29 -30.36 -6.02
CA GLY A 387 -25.49 -30.85 -4.87
C GLY A 387 -25.17 -29.76 -3.83
N GLN A 388 -25.36 -28.48 -4.18
CA GLN A 388 -25.28 -27.35 -3.26
C GLN A 388 -26.55 -27.22 -2.40
N ALA A 389 -26.95 -28.30 -1.71
CA ALA A 389 -27.69 -28.10 -0.47
C ALA A 389 -26.88 -27.10 0.36
N ALA A 390 -27.48 -25.98 0.78
CA ALA A 390 -26.77 -24.86 1.38
C ALA A 390 -25.81 -25.37 2.46
N LEU A 391 -24.52 -25.37 2.15
CA LEU A 391 -23.50 -25.87 3.07
C LEU A 391 -23.67 -25.10 4.40
N PRO A 392 -23.52 -25.77 5.55
CA PRO A 392 -23.52 -25.09 6.83
C PRO A 392 -22.58 -23.88 6.81
N ALA A 393 -23.02 -22.76 7.38
CA ALA A 393 -22.30 -21.49 7.29
C ALA A 393 -20.86 -21.58 7.87
N GLU A 394 -20.64 -22.45 8.84
CA GLU A 394 -19.33 -22.77 9.40
C GLU A 394 -18.33 -23.34 8.38
N ILE A 395 -18.79 -24.06 7.35
CA ILE A 395 -17.92 -24.57 6.27
C ILE A 395 -17.42 -23.40 5.43
N GLY A 396 -18.31 -22.50 5.01
CA GLY A 396 -17.92 -21.31 4.25
C GLY A 396 -16.93 -20.43 5.02
N ARG A 397 -17.18 -20.21 6.31
CA ARG A 397 -16.25 -19.45 7.18
C ARG A 397 -14.91 -20.15 7.36
N GLU A 398 -14.90 -21.48 7.54
CA GLU A 398 -13.65 -22.25 7.60
C GLU A 398 -12.87 -22.17 6.29
N GLN A 399 -13.53 -22.29 5.14
CA GLN A 399 -12.86 -22.19 3.85
C GLN A 399 -12.23 -20.81 3.64
N MET A 400 -12.95 -19.74 3.99
CA MET A 400 -12.40 -18.38 3.96
C MET A 400 -11.18 -18.24 4.88
N LEU A 401 -11.26 -18.75 6.11
CA LEU A 401 -10.13 -18.79 7.05
C LEU A 401 -8.91 -19.49 6.44
N ARG A 402 -9.11 -20.66 5.82
CA ARG A 402 -8.03 -21.45 5.20
C ARG A 402 -7.42 -20.73 4.00
N ALA A 403 -8.25 -20.12 3.15
CA ALA A 403 -7.80 -19.33 2.00
C ALA A 403 -6.98 -18.10 2.44
N SER A 404 -7.42 -17.39 3.48
CA SER A 404 -6.68 -16.28 4.08
C SER A 404 -5.33 -16.74 4.65
N LEU A 405 -5.29 -17.80 5.45
CA LEU A 405 -4.03 -18.29 6.02
C LEU A 405 -3.04 -18.75 4.94
N TRP A 406 -3.52 -19.46 3.92
CA TRP A 406 -2.68 -19.90 2.81
C TRP A 406 -2.11 -18.70 2.05
N SER A 407 -2.96 -17.73 1.68
CA SER A 407 -2.52 -16.56 0.91
C SER A 407 -1.59 -15.64 1.70
N LEU A 408 -1.86 -15.41 3.00
CA LEU A 408 -0.98 -14.66 3.90
C LEU A 408 0.38 -15.35 4.02
N GLY A 409 0.40 -16.67 4.21
CA GLY A 409 1.64 -17.44 4.35
C GLY A 409 2.48 -17.41 3.06
N ASN A 410 1.83 -17.60 1.90
CA ASN A 410 2.53 -17.55 0.62
C ASN A 410 3.10 -16.15 0.32
N ASN A 411 2.30 -15.10 0.51
CA ASN A 411 2.76 -13.74 0.29
C ASN A 411 3.83 -13.31 1.29
N ALA A 412 3.80 -13.76 2.54
CA ALA A 412 4.86 -13.47 3.52
C ALA A 412 6.21 -14.11 3.17
N LYS A 413 6.22 -15.20 2.39
CA LYS A 413 7.45 -15.81 1.87
C LYS A 413 8.08 -15.00 0.73
N ILE A 414 7.22 -14.37 -0.09
CA ILE A 414 7.64 -13.63 -1.30
C ILE A 414 7.91 -12.16 -0.99
N HIS A 415 7.11 -11.56 -0.10
CA HIS A 415 7.06 -10.13 0.17
C HIS A 415 7.52 -9.83 1.60
N PRO A 416 8.76 -9.32 1.80
CA PRO A 416 9.28 -9.01 3.13
C PRO A 416 8.39 -8.04 3.93
N LEU A 417 7.73 -7.09 3.25
CA LEU A 417 6.83 -6.13 3.89
C LEU A 417 5.58 -6.81 4.48
N VAL A 418 5.00 -7.80 3.78
CA VAL A 418 3.87 -8.58 4.31
C VAL A 418 4.27 -9.31 5.57
N ARG A 419 5.47 -9.91 5.60
CA ARG A 419 6.01 -10.55 6.80
C ARG A 419 6.15 -9.56 7.95
N ALA A 420 6.72 -8.38 7.71
CA ALA A 420 6.87 -7.35 8.74
C ALA A 420 5.52 -6.89 9.32
N TYR A 421 4.50 -6.74 8.47
CA TYR A 421 3.14 -6.42 8.90
C TYR A 421 2.51 -7.53 9.74
N LEU A 422 2.68 -8.79 9.35
CA LEU A 422 2.19 -9.93 10.13
C LEU A 422 2.90 -10.06 11.48
N ASP A 423 4.21 -9.83 11.55
CA ASP A 423 4.96 -9.80 12.80
C ASP A 423 4.44 -8.70 13.75
N LEU A 424 4.09 -7.53 13.22
CA LEU A 424 3.46 -6.46 14.00
C LEU A 424 2.07 -6.87 14.51
N ILE A 425 1.25 -7.49 13.66
CA ILE A 425 -0.09 -7.98 14.03
C ILE A 425 0.00 -8.98 15.19
N ILE A 426 0.94 -9.92 15.12
CA ILE A 426 1.19 -10.91 16.16
C ILE A 426 1.60 -10.25 17.48
N ARG A 427 2.49 -9.25 17.44
CA ARG A 427 3.05 -8.60 18.64
C ARG A 427 2.08 -7.63 19.32
N THR A 428 1.35 -6.84 18.55
CA THR A 428 0.39 -5.86 19.08
C THR A 428 -0.82 -6.51 19.74
N GLY A 429 -1.03 -7.80 19.48
CA GLY A 429 -2.09 -8.59 20.09
C GLY A 429 -3.49 -8.22 19.63
N LYS A 430 -3.61 -7.52 18.49
CA LYS A 430 -4.88 -7.19 17.83
C LYS A 430 -5.67 -8.42 17.36
N VAL A 431 -5.03 -9.60 17.39
CA VAL A 431 -5.61 -10.89 17.04
C VAL A 431 -5.60 -11.82 18.27
N ALA A 432 -6.72 -12.54 18.46
CA ALA A 432 -6.92 -13.48 19.57
C ALA A 432 -5.89 -14.63 19.57
N GLU A 433 -5.70 -15.30 20.71
CA GLU A 433 -4.62 -16.26 20.93
C GLU A 433 -4.61 -17.43 19.92
N GLY A 434 -5.75 -18.09 19.68
CA GLY A 434 -5.86 -19.19 18.70
C GLY A 434 -5.47 -18.77 17.28
N PRO A 435 -6.15 -17.75 16.70
CA PRO A 435 -5.75 -17.11 15.44
C PRO A 435 -4.28 -16.69 15.37
N ARG A 436 -3.73 -16.13 16.45
CA ARG A 436 -2.32 -15.72 16.52
C ARG A 436 -1.38 -16.91 16.38
N ALA A 437 -1.68 -18.04 17.00
CA ALA A 437 -0.88 -19.26 16.86
C ALA A 437 -0.86 -19.76 15.41
N LEU A 438 -1.96 -19.61 14.66
CA LEU A 438 -1.98 -19.94 13.23
C LEU A 438 -1.10 -19.00 12.41
N LEU A 439 -1.14 -17.69 12.69
CA LEU A 439 -0.26 -16.71 12.05
C LEU A 439 1.22 -17.00 12.32
N VAL A 440 1.59 -17.30 13.57
CA VAL A 440 2.97 -17.69 13.91
C VAL A 440 3.40 -18.91 13.09
N ARG A 441 2.51 -19.90 12.93
CA ARG A 441 2.80 -21.14 12.21
C ARG A 441 3.06 -20.91 10.72
N ILE A 442 2.29 -20.06 10.04
CA ILE A 442 2.48 -19.79 8.60
C ILE A 442 3.75 -18.96 8.32
N LEU A 443 4.34 -18.32 9.33
CA LEU A 443 5.58 -17.55 9.23
C LEU A 443 6.85 -18.35 9.57
N GLN A 444 6.69 -19.57 10.10
CA GLN A 444 7.83 -20.45 10.37
C GLN A 444 8.50 -20.84 9.04
N PRO A 445 9.84 -20.84 8.96
CA PRO A 445 10.54 -21.34 7.79
C PRO A 445 10.19 -22.81 7.57
N ASP A 446 10.03 -23.22 6.31
CA ASP A 446 9.74 -24.62 5.99
C ASP A 446 10.90 -25.49 6.49
N PRO A 447 10.64 -26.57 7.26
CA PRO A 447 11.68 -27.39 7.88
C PRO A 447 12.66 -28.01 6.86
N GLU A 448 12.30 -28.08 5.58
CA GLU A 448 13.16 -28.58 4.50
C GLU A 448 14.26 -27.59 4.10
N THR A 449 14.03 -26.28 4.23
CA THR A 449 15.03 -25.25 3.87
C THR A 449 16.13 -25.10 4.92
N THR A 450 15.93 -25.61 6.14
CA THR A 450 16.94 -25.60 7.21
C THR A 450 17.91 -26.80 7.14
N SER A 451 17.66 -27.76 6.24
CA SER A 451 18.54 -28.93 6.03
C SER A 451 19.60 -28.74 4.94
N ALA A 452 19.53 -27.66 4.17
CA ALA A 452 20.51 -27.31 3.14
C ALA A 452 21.55 -26.29 3.67
N SER A 453 22.27 -26.67 4.73
CA SER A 453 23.63 -26.17 4.91
C SER A 453 24.51 -27.30 5.43
N PRO A 454 25.32 -27.89 4.54
CA PRO A 454 26.64 -28.34 4.91
C PRO A 454 27.69 -27.65 4.05
N ALA A 455 28.55 -26.91 4.74
CA ALA A 455 29.93 -26.59 4.37
C ALA A 455 30.18 -25.74 3.10
N ALA A 456 30.66 -24.52 3.33
CA ALA A 456 31.84 -24.04 2.62
C ALA A 456 32.83 -23.52 3.67
N ARG A 457 33.97 -24.22 3.73
CA ARG A 457 35.21 -23.79 4.39
C ARG A 457 35.86 -22.66 3.61
#